data_AF-A0A5T0SDB6-F1
#
_entry.id   AF-A0A5T0SDB6-F1
#
_cell.length_a   1.000
_cell.length_b   1.000
_cell.length_c   1.000
_cell.angle_alpha   90.00
_cell.angle_beta   90.00
_cell.angle_gamma   90.00
#
_symmetry.space_group_name_H-M   'P 1'
#
loop_
_entity.id
_entity.type
_entity.pdbx_description
1 polymer ?
#
loop_
_entity_poly.entity_id
_entity_poly.type
_entity_poly.pdbx_seq_one_letter_code
_entity_poly.pdbx_strand_id
1 'polypeptide(L)'
;MIKKVKEVLNNSIFFIPNYQRDYAWEEKNLDDLWEDLLEAEQAVSDQMGHFLGTIVVSKNSKNPEIYDIIDGQQRITTIFMLRYALNFRTQNSQRNIVYFCDDNDNFRLQVQDENKLFFNEVLKQAENNKINIELENKAQTQGQQKLYKVFKAIWSYVASLESDKALKLFNIIGNMSIMWLEEQDSGKAIRMFQTVNDRGIPLLILDKLKSLLILYSNKYCKGELDEVINERFGKIFKISMNIKKHKTIHSLGDVQFYQELEARIFNYHSLGVKEIAHYRNSANIHYNELKRVLKNKDKTKEEFKKWLDDYSKDLLQFF
;
A
#
# COMPACT_ATOMS: atom_id res chain seq x y z
N MET A 1 -6.42 9.92 14.67
CA MET A 1 -6.47 11.40 14.79
C MET A 1 -6.40 12.03 13.41
N ILE A 2 -7.05 13.17 13.16
CA ILE A 2 -6.91 13.89 11.89
C ILE A 2 -5.64 14.74 11.95
N LYS A 3 -4.78 14.66 10.93
CA LYS A 3 -3.52 15.43 10.79
C LYS A 3 -3.47 16.09 9.41
N LYS A 4 -2.74 17.19 9.30
CA LYS A 4 -2.47 17.80 7.98
C LYS A 4 -1.44 16.98 7.21
N VAL A 5 -1.54 16.93 5.89
CA VAL A 5 -0.57 16.24 5.02
C VAL A 5 0.87 16.69 5.30
N LYS A 6 1.10 17.98 5.49
CA LYS A 6 2.44 18.51 5.80
C LYS A 6 2.96 18.04 7.16
N GLU A 7 2.09 17.89 8.16
CA GLU A 7 2.48 17.39 9.49
C GLU A 7 2.86 15.91 9.42
N VAL A 8 2.16 15.16 8.58
CA VAL A 8 2.43 13.74 8.33
C VAL A 8 3.74 13.56 7.57
N LEU A 9 3.88 14.18 6.39
CA LEU A 9 4.97 13.91 5.46
C LEU A 9 6.28 14.63 5.79
N ASN A 10 6.24 15.81 6.41
CA ASN A 10 7.47 16.56 6.71
C ASN A 10 8.13 16.10 8.02
N ASN A 11 7.37 15.55 8.98
CA ASN A 11 7.87 15.24 10.32
C ASN A 11 8.04 13.75 10.61
N SER A 12 7.69 12.88 9.66
CA SER A 12 7.77 11.43 9.83
C SER A 12 8.60 10.80 8.71
N ILE A 13 9.23 9.67 9.02
CA ILE A 13 9.84 8.81 8.01
C ILE A 13 8.92 7.60 7.85
N PHE A 14 8.57 7.27 6.61
CA PHE A 14 7.73 6.15 6.25
C PHE A 14 8.55 5.10 5.52
N PHE A 15 8.23 3.84 5.75
CA PHE A 15 8.75 2.71 5.00
C PHE A 15 7.58 1.91 4.41
N ILE A 16 7.68 1.53 3.14
CA ILE A 16 6.73 0.61 2.49
C ILE A 16 7.25 -0.83 2.63
N PRO A 17 6.65 -1.66 3.51
CA PRO A 17 7.18 -3.00 3.80
C PRO A 17 7.00 -4.01 2.65
N ASN A 18 7.78 -5.11 2.70
CA ASN A 18 7.76 -6.20 1.69
C ASN A 18 6.45 -6.95 1.54
N TYR A 19 5.61 -6.87 2.56
CA TYR A 19 4.35 -7.57 2.62
C TYR A 19 3.18 -6.74 2.11
N GLN A 20 3.45 -5.51 1.66
CA GLN A 20 2.51 -4.66 0.95
C GLN A 20 2.48 -5.02 -0.53
N ARG A 21 1.37 -4.66 -1.17
CA ARG A 21 1.20 -4.85 -2.62
C ARG A 21 2.05 -3.84 -3.39
N ASP A 22 2.45 -4.23 -4.58
CA ASP A 22 3.00 -3.30 -5.58
C ASP A 22 2.08 -2.09 -5.81
N TYR A 23 2.67 -0.99 -6.31
CA TYR A 23 1.91 0.20 -6.67
C TYR A 23 0.82 -0.13 -7.69
N ALA A 24 -0.42 0.31 -7.46
CA ALA A 24 -1.60 -0.18 -8.18
C ALA A 24 -2.48 0.93 -8.74
N TRP A 25 -2.35 2.16 -8.24
CA TRP A 25 -3.09 3.32 -8.75
C TRP A 25 -2.77 3.59 -10.23
N GLU A 26 -3.78 4.09 -10.92
CA GLU A 26 -3.73 4.46 -12.33
C GLU A 26 -4.07 5.95 -12.48
N GLU A 27 -3.99 6.48 -13.70
CA GLU A 27 -4.22 7.91 -13.98
C GLU A 27 -5.56 8.41 -13.42
N LYS A 28 -6.63 7.62 -13.54
CA LYS A 28 -7.93 7.95 -12.96
C LYS A 28 -7.88 8.26 -11.46
N ASN A 29 -7.09 7.52 -10.68
CA ASN A 29 -6.97 7.79 -9.24
C ASN A 29 -6.20 9.08 -8.95
N LEU A 30 -5.28 9.46 -9.84
CA LEU A 30 -4.61 10.75 -9.79
C LEU A 30 -5.58 11.86 -10.18
N ASP A 31 -6.43 11.65 -11.19
CA ASP A 31 -7.43 12.61 -11.64
C ASP A 31 -8.38 12.98 -10.49
N ASP A 32 -8.91 11.96 -9.79
CA ASP A 32 -9.74 12.17 -8.60
C ASP A 32 -9.01 13.03 -7.53
N LEU A 33 -7.74 12.70 -7.24
CA LEU A 33 -6.91 13.46 -6.28
C LEU A 33 -6.62 14.89 -6.75
N TRP A 34 -6.45 15.09 -8.06
CA TRP A 34 -6.16 16.38 -8.65
C TRP A 34 -7.41 17.28 -8.67
N GLU A 35 -8.57 16.71 -8.98
CA GLU A 35 -9.88 17.38 -8.88
C GLU A 35 -10.14 17.83 -7.43
N ASP A 36 -9.95 16.96 -6.44
CA ASP A 36 -10.04 17.31 -5.01
C ASP A 36 -9.14 18.51 -4.65
N LEU A 37 -7.93 18.56 -5.21
CA LEU A 37 -6.98 19.65 -4.98
C LEU A 37 -7.42 20.96 -5.63
N LEU A 38 -7.97 20.91 -6.84
CA LEU A 38 -8.50 22.08 -7.54
C LEU A 38 -9.77 22.62 -6.89
N GLU A 39 -10.64 21.74 -6.40
CA GLU A 39 -11.81 22.13 -5.60
C GLU A 39 -11.39 22.85 -4.32
N ALA A 40 -10.39 22.30 -3.62
CA ALA A 40 -9.82 22.93 -2.42
C ALA A 40 -9.19 24.29 -2.71
N GLU A 41 -8.69 24.52 -3.92
CA GLU A 41 -8.19 25.82 -4.33
C GLU A 41 -9.32 26.87 -4.49
N GLN A 42 -10.49 26.44 -4.96
CA GLN A 42 -11.64 27.30 -5.24
C GLN A 42 -12.51 27.55 -4.00
N ALA A 43 -12.35 26.74 -2.96
CA ALA A 43 -13.11 26.85 -1.72
C ALA A 43 -12.87 28.21 -1.02
N VAL A 44 -13.97 28.90 -0.69
CA VAL A 44 -13.96 30.24 -0.07
C VAL A 44 -13.69 30.19 1.44
N SER A 45 -13.81 29.02 2.08
CA SER A 45 -13.57 28.83 3.51
C SER A 45 -12.87 27.51 3.85
N ASP A 46 -11.80 27.58 4.65
CA ASP A 46 -10.95 26.48 5.16
C ASP A 46 -11.63 25.54 6.19
N GLN A 47 -12.94 25.67 6.44
CA GLN A 47 -13.56 25.07 7.64
C GLN A 47 -13.75 23.54 7.60
N MET A 48 -13.79 22.93 6.42
CA MET A 48 -13.67 21.49 6.25
C MET A 48 -12.45 21.21 5.39
N GLY A 49 -11.26 21.11 6.00
CA GLY A 49 -10.05 20.73 5.27
C GLY A 49 -10.31 19.46 4.47
N HIS A 50 -10.16 19.52 3.15
CA HIS A 50 -10.47 18.42 2.24
C HIS A 50 -9.80 17.14 2.72
N PHE A 51 -10.60 16.10 2.89
CA PHE A 51 -10.19 14.85 3.51
C PHE A 51 -9.69 13.88 2.46
N LEU A 52 -8.38 13.61 2.44
CA LEU A 52 -7.76 12.75 1.45
C LEU A 52 -7.85 11.26 1.80
N GLY A 53 -8.48 10.90 2.92
CA GLY A 53 -8.63 9.52 3.37
C GLY A 53 -7.81 9.18 4.61
N THR A 54 -7.66 7.88 4.84
CA THR A 54 -6.98 7.32 6.02
C THR A 54 -5.63 6.74 5.63
N ILE A 55 -4.64 6.87 6.52
CA ILE A 55 -3.41 6.09 6.47
C ILE A 55 -3.27 5.33 7.79
N VAL A 56 -2.83 4.08 7.68
CA VAL A 56 -2.62 3.21 8.82
C VAL A 56 -1.15 2.87 8.90
N VAL A 57 -0.56 3.11 10.05
CA VAL A 57 0.88 2.92 10.26
C VAL A 57 1.15 2.20 11.57
N SER A 58 2.31 1.55 11.63
CA SER A 58 2.88 1.03 12.87
C SER A 58 4.34 1.46 13.01
N LYS A 59 4.86 1.46 14.23
CA LYS A 59 6.29 1.68 14.45
C LYS A 59 7.08 0.52 13.83
N ASN A 60 8.13 0.84 13.08
CA ASN A 60 9.00 -0.18 12.48
C ASN A 60 9.73 -0.95 13.60
N SER A 61 9.80 -2.27 13.46
CA SER A 61 10.36 -3.15 14.51
C SER A 61 11.86 -2.93 14.75
N LYS A 62 12.60 -2.47 13.73
CA LYS A 62 14.04 -2.22 13.81
C LYS A 62 14.37 -0.78 14.19
N ASN A 63 13.56 0.19 13.74
CA ASN A 63 13.76 1.60 14.05
C ASN A 63 12.42 2.30 14.38
N PRO A 64 12.12 2.54 15.67
CA PRO A 64 10.89 3.21 16.11
C PRO A 64 10.71 4.66 15.61
N GLU A 65 11.73 5.30 15.04
CA GLU A 65 11.59 6.61 14.39
C GLU A 65 10.94 6.51 12.99
N ILE A 66 10.87 5.29 12.43
CA ILE A 66 10.26 4.99 11.13
C ILE A 66 8.88 4.37 11.33
N TYR A 67 7.94 4.78 10.48
CA TYR A 67 6.59 4.23 10.41
C TYR A 67 6.46 3.28 9.23
N ASP A 68 6.15 2.01 9.50
CA ASP A 68 5.75 1.06 8.47
C ASP A 68 4.33 1.38 8.01
N ILE A 69 4.15 1.56 6.69
CA ILE A 69 2.83 1.78 6.11
C ILE A 69 2.09 0.43 6.04
N ILE A 70 1.00 0.34 6.80
CA ILE A 70 0.12 -0.82 6.86
C ILE A 70 -1.03 -0.68 5.86
N ASP A 71 -1.55 0.52 5.68
CA ASP A 71 -2.51 0.85 4.63
C ASP A 71 -2.40 2.33 4.19
N GLY A 72 -2.90 2.63 2.99
CA GLY A 72 -2.84 3.95 2.39
C GLY A 72 -1.56 4.18 1.60
N GLN A 73 -0.78 3.12 1.34
CA GLN A 73 0.49 3.19 0.62
C GLN A 73 0.37 3.84 -0.76
N GLN A 74 -0.66 3.53 -1.53
CA GLN A 74 -0.87 4.07 -2.87
C GLN A 74 -1.08 5.59 -2.80
N ARG A 75 -2.03 5.99 -1.96
CA ARG A 75 -2.40 7.38 -1.70
C ARG A 75 -1.22 8.20 -1.20
N ILE A 76 -0.54 7.75 -0.15
CA ILE A 76 0.56 8.52 0.44
C ILE A 76 1.74 8.64 -0.52
N THR A 77 2.00 7.60 -1.33
CA THR A 77 3.02 7.64 -2.38
C THR A 77 2.67 8.66 -3.46
N THR A 78 1.43 8.67 -3.95
CA THR A 78 0.98 9.66 -4.95
C THR A 78 1.02 11.08 -4.42
N ILE A 79 0.55 11.31 -3.19
CA ILE A 79 0.61 12.62 -2.53
C ILE A 79 2.08 13.06 -2.37
N PHE A 80 2.97 12.15 -1.99
CA PHE A 80 4.40 12.43 -1.88
C PHE A 80 4.99 12.85 -3.24
N MET A 81 4.74 12.07 -4.31
CA MET A 81 5.19 12.38 -5.67
C MET A 81 4.64 13.72 -6.18
N LEU A 82 3.36 13.99 -5.95
CA LEU A 82 2.72 15.23 -6.37
C LEU A 82 3.30 16.45 -5.63
N ARG A 83 3.44 16.35 -4.30
CA ARG A 83 4.09 17.41 -3.50
C ARG A 83 5.53 17.63 -3.93
N TYR A 84 6.27 16.57 -4.23
CA TYR A 84 7.65 16.64 -4.71
C TYR A 84 7.71 17.44 -6.01
N ALA A 85 6.91 17.04 -7.01
CA ALA A 85 6.86 17.69 -8.31
C ALA A 85 6.43 19.18 -8.22
N LEU A 86 5.41 19.49 -7.40
CA LEU A 86 5.01 20.87 -7.12
C LEU A 86 6.14 21.69 -6.49
N ASN A 87 6.89 21.12 -5.54
CA ASN A 87 7.98 21.84 -4.88
C ASN A 87 9.07 22.27 -5.87
N PHE A 88 9.44 21.41 -6.84
CA PHE A 88 10.40 21.79 -7.89
C PHE A 88 9.93 22.94 -8.75
N ARG A 89 8.63 23.05 -9.01
CA ARG A 89 8.06 24.18 -9.75
C ARG A 89 8.10 25.49 -8.97
N THR A 90 8.21 25.46 -7.64
CA THR A 90 8.39 26.66 -6.81
C THR A 90 9.80 27.27 -6.88
N GLN A 91 10.76 26.59 -7.54
CA GLN A 91 12.16 27.00 -7.64
C GLN A 91 12.88 27.23 -6.29
N ASN A 92 12.33 26.69 -5.19
CA ASN A 92 12.90 26.83 -3.85
C ASN A 92 13.63 25.54 -3.43
N SER A 93 14.90 25.45 -3.79
CA SER A 93 15.77 24.29 -3.55
C SER A 93 15.95 23.96 -2.06
N GLN A 94 15.87 24.97 -1.17
CA GLN A 94 16.04 24.78 0.27
C GLN A 94 14.95 23.88 0.88
N ARG A 95 13.74 23.85 0.29
CA ARG A 95 12.61 23.03 0.77
C ARG A 95 12.78 21.54 0.49
N ASN A 96 13.59 21.17 -0.50
CA ASN A 96 13.76 19.76 -0.89
C ASN A 96 14.32 18.93 0.27
N ILE A 97 15.42 19.38 0.85
CA ILE A 97 16.09 18.68 1.94
C ILE A 97 15.20 18.65 3.18
N VAL A 98 14.60 19.80 3.54
CA VAL A 98 13.82 19.92 4.79
C VAL A 98 12.52 19.10 4.76
N TYR A 99 11.81 19.07 3.64
CA TYR A 99 10.47 18.47 3.58
C TYR A 99 10.43 17.05 3.04
N PHE A 100 11.42 16.65 2.25
CA PHE A 100 11.39 15.37 1.56
C PHE A 100 12.53 14.44 1.95
N CYS A 101 13.60 14.94 2.54
CA CYS A 101 14.72 14.12 3.02
C CYS A 101 14.77 14.05 4.55
N ASP A 102 15.34 12.96 5.06
CA ASP A 102 15.78 12.81 6.44
C ASP A 102 17.18 13.41 6.65
N ASP A 103 17.70 13.32 7.87
CA ASP A 103 19.02 13.86 8.24
C ASP A 103 20.19 13.17 7.51
N ASN A 104 19.94 12.02 6.87
CA ASN A 104 20.91 11.26 6.10
C ASN A 104 20.72 11.43 4.58
N ASP A 105 19.93 12.43 4.15
CA ASP A 105 19.60 12.72 2.75
C ASP A 105 18.86 11.56 2.03
N ASN A 106 18.20 10.68 2.79
CA ASN A 106 17.27 9.71 2.21
C ASN A 106 15.87 10.30 2.16
N PHE A 107 15.09 9.95 1.13
CA PHE A 107 13.69 10.35 1.11
C PHE A 107 12.93 9.88 2.34
N ARG A 108 12.07 10.74 2.89
CA ARG A 108 11.18 10.44 4.00
C ARG A 108 10.15 9.36 3.65
N LEU A 109 9.84 9.15 2.37
CA LEU A 109 9.11 7.97 1.92
C LEU A 109 10.09 6.95 1.35
N GLN A 110 10.43 5.96 2.18
CA GLN A 110 11.36 4.90 1.86
C GLN A 110 10.62 3.68 1.30
N VAL A 111 11.22 3.07 0.30
CA VAL A 111 10.75 1.83 -0.33
C VAL A 111 11.82 0.74 -0.14
N GLN A 112 11.45 -0.50 -0.38
CA GLN A 112 12.40 -1.62 -0.38
C GLN A 112 13.57 -1.38 -1.34
N ASP A 113 14.72 -1.99 -1.04
CA ASP A 113 15.94 -1.85 -1.82
C ASP A 113 15.76 -2.20 -3.31
N GLU A 114 14.97 -3.23 -3.61
CA GLU A 114 14.63 -3.63 -4.99
C GLU A 114 13.96 -2.50 -5.79
N ASN A 115 13.21 -1.62 -5.12
CA ASN A 115 12.48 -0.50 -5.73
C ASN A 115 13.17 0.86 -5.52
N LYS A 116 14.16 0.96 -4.62
CA LYS A 116 14.77 2.24 -4.20
C LYS A 116 15.39 2.99 -5.37
N LEU A 117 16.17 2.30 -6.22
CA LEU A 117 16.79 2.91 -7.38
C LEU A 117 15.75 3.46 -8.36
N PHE A 118 14.74 2.65 -8.71
CA PHE A 118 13.69 3.05 -9.66
C PHE A 118 12.85 4.22 -9.11
N PHE A 119 12.44 4.15 -7.84
CA PHE A 119 11.66 5.22 -7.19
C PHE A 119 12.43 6.55 -7.19
N ASN A 120 13.72 6.51 -6.87
CA ASN A 120 14.58 7.69 -6.92
C ASN A 120 14.75 8.24 -8.34
N GLU A 121 14.95 7.38 -9.35
CA GLU A 121 15.02 7.80 -10.76
C GLU A 121 13.70 8.46 -11.20
N VAL A 122 12.55 7.95 -10.76
CA VAL A 122 11.23 8.54 -11.06
C VAL A 122 11.13 9.95 -10.50
N LEU A 123 11.43 10.15 -9.21
CA LEU A 123 11.34 11.47 -8.55
C LEU A 123 12.32 12.49 -9.15
N LYS A 124 13.56 12.07 -9.45
CA LYS A 124 14.60 12.92 -10.05
C LYS A 124 14.21 13.51 -11.42
N GLN A 125 13.18 13.00 -12.08
CA GLN A 125 12.67 13.62 -13.30
C GLN A 125 12.09 15.03 -13.05
N ALA A 126 11.53 15.27 -11.86
CA ALA A 126 11.07 16.60 -11.47
C ALA A 126 12.24 17.59 -11.31
N GLU A 127 13.38 17.13 -10.77
CA GLU A 127 14.62 17.92 -10.64
C GLU A 127 15.15 18.36 -12.00
N ASN A 128 15.16 17.44 -12.96
CA ASN A 128 15.69 17.67 -14.31
C ASN A 128 14.72 18.43 -15.22
N ASN A 129 13.52 18.76 -14.72
CA ASN A 129 12.45 19.40 -15.46
C ASN A 129 12.13 18.69 -16.80
N LYS A 130 12.34 17.37 -16.86
CA LYS A 130 12.21 16.56 -18.08
C LYS A 130 11.84 15.11 -17.75
N ILE A 131 10.81 14.61 -18.44
CA ILE A 131 10.44 13.19 -18.40
C ILE A 131 11.40 12.38 -19.27
N ASN A 132 11.99 11.34 -18.68
CA ASN A 132 12.76 10.35 -19.39
C ASN A 132 11.85 9.19 -19.82
N ILE A 133 11.46 9.18 -21.09
CA ILE A 133 10.57 8.16 -21.68
C ILE A 133 11.21 6.76 -21.57
N GLU A 134 12.54 6.65 -21.60
CA GLU A 134 13.24 5.37 -21.51
C GLU A 134 13.14 4.74 -20.11
N LEU A 135 12.81 5.52 -19.07
CA LEU A 135 12.61 5.00 -17.72
C LEU A 135 11.42 4.03 -17.66
N GLU A 136 10.42 4.20 -18.54
CA GLU A 136 9.31 3.25 -18.67
C GLU A 136 9.82 1.83 -19.01
N ASN A 137 10.84 1.74 -19.87
CA ASN A 137 11.43 0.47 -20.29
C ASN A 137 12.30 -0.18 -19.20
N LYS A 138 12.78 0.61 -18.22
CA LYS A 138 13.53 0.08 -17.06
C LYS A 138 12.63 -0.54 -16.00
N ALA A 139 11.31 -0.32 -16.06
CA ALA A 139 10.38 -0.85 -15.08
C ALA A 139 10.29 -2.39 -15.17
N GLN A 140 10.68 -3.06 -14.10
CA GLN A 140 10.72 -4.52 -13.97
C GLN A 140 9.39 -5.08 -13.44
N THR A 141 8.60 -4.25 -12.76
CA THR A 141 7.31 -4.64 -12.18
C THR A 141 6.15 -3.82 -12.75
N GLN A 142 4.95 -4.41 -12.83
CA GLN A 142 3.73 -3.66 -13.15
C GLN A 142 3.54 -2.52 -12.15
N GLY A 143 3.94 -2.69 -10.89
CA GLY A 143 3.95 -1.62 -9.91
C GLY A 143 4.84 -0.45 -10.31
N GLN A 144 6.08 -0.72 -10.71
CA GLN A 144 7.00 0.28 -11.23
C GLN A 144 6.45 0.95 -12.50
N GLN A 145 5.84 0.19 -13.42
CA GLN A 145 5.21 0.73 -14.63
C GLN A 145 4.06 1.69 -14.28
N LYS A 146 3.15 1.28 -13.39
CA LYS A 146 2.03 2.10 -12.93
C LYS A 146 2.51 3.35 -12.19
N LEU A 147 3.50 3.20 -11.32
CA LEU A 147 4.11 4.31 -10.59
C LEU A 147 4.69 5.35 -11.56
N TYR A 148 5.45 4.91 -12.56
CA TYR A 148 6.01 5.78 -13.59
C TYR A 148 4.92 6.49 -14.41
N LYS A 149 3.86 5.77 -14.82
CA LYS A 149 2.74 6.36 -15.57
C LYS A 149 2.01 7.43 -14.75
N VAL A 150 1.72 7.16 -13.47
CA VAL A 150 1.11 8.15 -12.58
C VAL A 150 2.05 9.34 -12.37
N PHE A 151 3.36 9.13 -12.19
CA PHE A 151 4.30 10.23 -12.08
C PHE A 151 4.37 11.07 -13.37
N LYS A 152 4.36 10.43 -14.54
CA LYS A 152 4.31 11.11 -15.83
C LYS A 152 3.04 11.97 -15.97
N ALA A 153 1.90 11.45 -15.52
CA ALA A 153 0.64 12.21 -15.47
C ALA A 153 0.73 13.38 -14.47
N ILE A 154 1.26 13.18 -13.27
CA ILE A 154 1.56 14.25 -12.29
C ILE A 154 2.36 15.36 -12.95
N TRP A 155 3.44 14.99 -13.66
CA TRP A 155 4.30 15.96 -14.32
C TRP A 155 3.55 16.74 -15.40
N SER A 156 2.65 16.08 -16.15
CA SER A 156 1.82 16.75 -17.16
C SER A 156 0.93 17.85 -16.56
N TYR A 157 0.49 17.70 -15.31
CA TYR A 157 -0.31 18.69 -14.59
C TYR A 157 0.52 19.84 -14.04
N VAL A 158 1.77 19.57 -13.63
CA VAL A 158 2.60 20.58 -12.95
C VAL A 158 3.61 21.28 -13.87
N ALA A 159 3.98 20.69 -15.01
CA ALA A 159 5.09 21.17 -15.86
C ALA A 159 4.89 22.59 -16.38
N SER A 160 3.65 22.99 -16.68
CA SER A 160 3.29 24.32 -17.19
C SER A 160 2.96 25.33 -16.08
N LEU A 161 2.92 24.91 -14.81
CA LEU A 161 2.55 25.81 -13.72
C LEU A 161 3.64 26.86 -13.46
N GLU A 162 3.19 28.10 -13.28
CA GLU A 162 4.00 29.19 -12.75
C GLU A 162 4.36 28.95 -11.28
N SER A 163 5.45 29.54 -10.82
CA SER A 163 5.99 29.33 -9.46
C SER A 163 4.96 29.64 -8.37
N ASP A 164 4.23 30.76 -8.50
CA ASP A 164 3.23 31.19 -7.51
C ASP A 164 2.04 30.23 -7.44
N LYS A 165 1.58 29.77 -8.62
CA LYS A 165 0.50 28.78 -8.70
C LYS A 165 0.93 27.44 -8.10
N ALA A 166 2.14 26.97 -8.42
CA ALA A 166 2.71 25.76 -7.86
C ALA A 166 2.85 25.86 -6.33
N LEU A 167 3.29 27.01 -5.81
CA LEU A 167 3.40 27.27 -4.38
C LEU A 167 2.03 27.26 -3.70
N LYS A 168 1.02 27.87 -4.33
CA LYS A 168 -0.36 27.85 -3.83
C LYS A 168 -0.87 26.42 -3.70
N LEU A 169 -0.77 25.62 -4.77
CA LEU A 169 -1.19 24.21 -4.77
C LEU A 169 -0.40 23.37 -3.77
N PHE A 170 0.92 23.57 -3.66
CA PHE A 170 1.78 22.90 -2.67
C PHE A 170 1.31 23.15 -1.22
N ASN A 171 0.91 24.39 -0.92
CA ASN A 171 0.40 24.74 0.40
C ASN A 171 -1.00 24.16 0.65
N ILE A 172 -1.88 24.16 -0.35
CA ILE A 172 -3.22 23.59 -0.25
C ILE A 172 -3.13 22.10 0.04
N ILE A 173 -2.43 21.32 -0.80
CA ILE A 173 -2.27 19.87 -0.56
C ILE A 173 -1.59 19.59 0.78
N GLY A 174 -0.68 20.45 1.23
CA GLY A 174 -0.05 20.35 2.55
C GLY A 174 -1.02 20.61 3.72
N ASN A 175 -2.07 21.41 3.52
CA ASN A 175 -3.07 21.75 4.52
C ASN A 175 -4.30 20.83 4.49
N MET A 176 -4.47 20.02 3.44
CA MET A 176 -5.48 18.97 3.39
C MET A 176 -5.32 17.96 4.54
N SER A 177 -6.41 17.31 4.89
CA SER A 177 -6.54 16.46 6.08
C SER A 177 -6.42 14.98 5.73
N ILE A 178 -5.68 14.22 6.54
CA ILE A 178 -5.61 12.76 6.50
C ILE A 178 -5.94 12.21 7.89
N MET A 179 -6.68 11.10 7.94
CA MET A 179 -6.87 10.35 9.18
C MET A 179 -5.64 9.49 9.45
N TRP A 180 -4.87 9.88 10.46
CA TRP A 180 -3.73 9.15 10.99
C TRP A 180 -4.20 8.11 12.00
N LEU A 181 -4.09 6.83 11.64
CA LEU A 181 -4.26 5.71 12.55
C LEU A 181 -2.90 5.07 12.79
N GLU A 182 -2.37 5.29 13.99
CA GLU A 182 -1.12 4.69 14.43
C GLU A 182 -1.44 3.63 15.46
N GLU A 183 -0.84 2.46 15.28
CA GLU A 183 -0.95 1.40 16.24
C GLU A 183 0.40 0.73 16.45
N GLN A 184 0.76 0.47 17.71
CA GLN A 184 2.08 -0.05 18.08
C GLN A 184 2.33 -1.47 17.56
N ASP A 185 1.26 -2.23 17.34
CA ASP A 185 1.27 -3.61 16.90
C ASP A 185 0.71 -3.66 15.48
N SER A 186 1.53 -4.14 14.54
CA SER A 186 1.16 -4.19 13.12
C SER A 186 -0.07 -5.07 12.88
N GLY A 187 -0.28 -6.12 13.66
CA GLY A 187 -1.49 -6.93 13.61
C GLY A 187 -2.73 -6.22 14.13
N LYS A 188 -2.60 -5.36 15.14
CA LYS A 188 -3.68 -4.46 15.59
C LYS A 188 -3.98 -3.36 14.58
N ALA A 189 -2.95 -2.78 13.96
CA ALA A 189 -3.09 -1.81 12.88
C ALA A 189 -3.94 -2.40 11.73
N ILE A 190 -3.60 -3.61 11.33
CA ILE A 190 -4.34 -4.38 10.32
C ILE A 190 -5.80 -4.60 10.74
N ARG A 191 -6.09 -4.90 12.02
CA ARG A 191 -7.48 -5.01 12.50
C ARG A 191 -8.27 -3.72 12.41
N MET A 192 -7.69 -2.61 12.87
CA MET A 192 -8.35 -1.31 12.81
C MET A 192 -8.71 -0.99 11.36
N PHE A 193 -7.78 -1.26 10.46
CA PHE A 193 -7.97 -1.09 9.05
C PHE A 193 -9.11 -1.95 8.48
N GLN A 194 -9.16 -3.27 8.74
CA GLN A 194 -10.27 -4.12 8.29
C GLN A 194 -11.63 -3.57 8.74
N THR A 195 -11.70 -3.08 9.98
CA THR A 195 -12.92 -2.50 10.55
C THR A 195 -13.34 -1.19 9.85
N VAL A 196 -12.36 -0.37 9.45
CA VAL A 196 -12.59 0.91 8.77
C VAL A 196 -12.94 0.72 7.29
N ASN A 197 -12.32 -0.26 6.61
CA ASN A 197 -12.46 -0.47 5.17
C ASN A 197 -13.64 -1.33 4.73
N ASP A 198 -14.35 -1.97 5.65
CA ASP A 198 -15.58 -2.76 5.38
C ASP A 198 -16.72 -1.94 4.72
N ARG A 199 -16.51 -0.65 4.40
CA ARG A 199 -17.51 0.24 3.78
C ARG A 199 -17.10 0.91 2.45
N GLY A 200 -15.88 0.74 1.95
CA GLY A 200 -15.38 1.59 0.83
C GLY A 200 -14.90 0.85 -0.42
N ILE A 201 -13.98 -0.12 -0.27
CA ILE A 201 -13.46 -0.96 -1.35
C ILE A 201 -13.14 -2.33 -0.72
N PRO A 202 -13.70 -3.46 -1.20
CA PRO A 202 -13.49 -4.74 -0.56
C PRO A 202 -12.03 -5.17 -0.70
N LEU A 203 -11.37 -5.43 0.43
CA LEU A 203 -10.04 -6.04 0.47
C LEU A 203 -10.05 -7.34 -0.34
N LEU A 204 -8.98 -7.59 -1.11
CA LEU A 204 -8.85 -8.88 -1.78
C LEU A 204 -8.72 -9.99 -0.74
N ILE A 205 -9.13 -11.18 -1.13
CA ILE A 205 -9.26 -12.31 -0.20
C ILE A 205 -7.94 -12.69 0.46
N LEU A 206 -6.80 -12.56 -0.23
CA LEU A 206 -5.50 -12.83 0.36
C LEU A 206 -5.08 -11.77 1.37
N ASP A 207 -5.46 -10.51 1.21
CA ASP A 207 -5.22 -9.49 2.23
C ASP A 207 -6.04 -9.78 3.48
N LYS A 208 -7.31 -10.17 3.28
CA LYS A 208 -8.19 -10.61 4.38
C LYS A 208 -7.60 -11.80 5.10
N LEU A 209 -7.11 -12.79 4.36
CA LEU A 209 -6.50 -14.01 4.90
C LEU A 209 -5.21 -13.71 5.68
N LYS A 210 -4.28 -12.95 5.09
CA LYS A 210 -3.05 -12.52 5.76
C LYS A 210 -3.36 -11.85 7.09
N SER A 211 -4.27 -10.89 7.04
CA SER A 211 -4.72 -10.13 8.19
C SER A 211 -5.34 -11.00 9.27
N LEU A 212 -6.14 -12.00 8.88
CA LEU A 212 -6.72 -12.99 9.78
C LEU A 212 -5.62 -13.80 10.47
N LEU A 213 -4.61 -14.28 9.75
CA LEU A 213 -3.54 -15.09 10.32
C LEU A 213 -2.67 -14.27 11.28
N ILE A 214 -2.30 -13.05 10.92
CA ILE A 214 -1.56 -12.12 11.79
C ILE A 214 -2.38 -11.77 13.05
N LEU A 215 -3.69 -11.55 12.90
CA LEU A 215 -4.59 -11.33 14.04
C LEU A 215 -4.49 -12.46 15.06
N TYR A 216 -4.60 -13.69 14.59
CA TYR A 216 -4.60 -14.86 15.45
C TYR A 216 -3.20 -15.14 16.02
N SER A 217 -2.13 -14.86 15.27
CA SER A 217 -0.75 -14.85 15.78
C SER A 217 -0.59 -13.86 16.94
N ASN A 218 -1.05 -12.62 16.80
CA ASN A 218 -0.98 -11.64 17.89
C ASN A 218 -1.81 -12.05 19.11
N LYS A 219 -3.03 -12.51 18.87
CA LYS A 219 -3.98 -12.80 19.96
C LYS A 219 -3.56 -14.01 20.80
N TYR A 220 -2.96 -15.03 20.20
CA TYR A 220 -2.68 -16.30 20.89
C TYR A 220 -1.19 -16.66 20.92
N CYS A 221 -0.38 -16.14 20.01
CA CYS A 221 1.05 -16.44 19.90
C CYS A 221 1.94 -15.23 20.21
N LYS A 222 1.40 -14.13 20.76
CA LYS A 222 2.16 -12.89 21.07
C LYS A 222 2.90 -12.30 19.86
N GLY A 223 2.39 -12.51 18.64
CA GLY A 223 2.99 -11.97 17.41
C GLY A 223 4.23 -12.74 16.93
N GLU A 224 4.58 -13.87 17.57
CA GLU A 224 5.79 -14.66 17.25
C GLU A 224 5.83 -15.18 15.79
N LEU A 225 4.70 -15.19 15.08
CA LEU A 225 4.63 -15.64 13.68
C LEU A 225 4.45 -14.48 12.68
N ASP A 226 4.36 -13.23 13.14
CA ASP A 226 4.00 -12.11 12.28
C ASP A 226 5.01 -11.89 11.16
N GLU A 227 6.30 -11.89 11.48
CA GLU A 227 7.38 -11.75 10.50
C GLU A 227 7.33 -12.88 9.47
N VAL A 228 7.23 -14.14 9.93
CA VAL A 228 7.20 -15.33 9.05
C VAL A 228 5.96 -15.34 8.16
N ILE A 229 4.78 -14.99 8.70
CA ILE A 229 3.54 -14.88 7.92
C ILE A 229 3.69 -13.75 6.89
N ASN A 230 4.22 -12.59 7.28
CA ASN A 230 4.46 -11.48 6.36
C ASN A 230 5.40 -11.86 5.21
N GLU A 231 6.50 -12.54 5.49
CA GLU A 231 7.44 -13.03 4.47
C GLU A 231 6.79 -14.02 3.50
N ARG A 232 6.00 -14.98 4.01
CA ARG A 232 5.29 -15.96 3.18
C ARG A 232 4.27 -15.28 2.26
N PHE A 233 3.49 -14.33 2.78
CA PHE A 233 2.55 -13.58 1.96
C PHE A 233 3.24 -12.68 0.94
N GLY A 234 4.39 -12.08 1.28
CA GLY A 234 5.23 -11.36 0.32
C GLY A 234 5.63 -12.24 -0.87
N LYS A 235 6.04 -13.50 -0.60
CA LYS A 235 6.35 -14.49 -1.64
C LYS A 235 5.11 -14.88 -2.46
N ILE A 236 3.97 -15.13 -1.81
CA ILE A 236 2.69 -15.42 -2.49
C ILE A 236 2.30 -14.28 -3.44
N PHE A 237 2.40 -13.02 -3.01
CA PHE A 237 2.09 -11.87 -3.85
C PHE A 237 3.06 -11.78 -5.04
N LYS A 238 4.36 -12.03 -4.84
CA LYS A 238 5.36 -12.07 -5.93
C LYS A 238 5.05 -13.17 -6.94
N ILE A 239 4.65 -14.36 -6.49
CA ILE A 239 4.23 -15.48 -7.36
C ILE A 239 2.97 -15.12 -8.14
N SER A 240 1.93 -14.64 -7.45
CA SER A 240 0.67 -14.21 -8.09
C SER A 240 0.92 -13.15 -9.16
N MET A 241 1.80 -12.19 -8.87
CA MET A 241 2.20 -11.18 -9.82
C MET A 241 2.93 -11.77 -11.05
N ASN A 242 3.84 -12.73 -10.85
CA ASN A 242 4.54 -13.38 -11.94
C ASN A 242 3.59 -14.18 -12.84
N ILE A 243 2.61 -14.87 -12.25
CA ILE A 243 1.53 -15.56 -12.99
C ILE A 243 0.77 -14.53 -13.84
N LYS A 244 0.32 -13.42 -13.23
CA LYS A 244 -0.37 -12.30 -13.90
C LYS A 244 0.42 -11.72 -15.07
N LYS A 245 1.75 -11.72 -15.03
CA LYS A 245 2.60 -11.23 -16.13
C LYS A 245 2.85 -12.24 -17.24
N HIS A 246 2.54 -13.52 -17.04
CA HIS A 246 2.92 -14.55 -17.99
C HIS A 246 2.21 -14.35 -19.34
N LYS A 247 2.95 -14.43 -20.46
CA LYS A 247 2.43 -14.10 -21.80
C LYS A 247 1.19 -14.91 -22.21
N THR A 248 1.08 -16.12 -21.68
CA THR A 248 -0.05 -17.03 -21.96
C THR A 248 -1.19 -16.88 -20.97
N ILE A 249 -1.19 -15.92 -20.03
CA ILE A 249 -2.31 -15.82 -19.09
C ILE A 249 -3.64 -15.52 -19.78
N HIS A 250 -3.59 -14.82 -20.91
CA HIS A 250 -4.76 -14.57 -21.75
C HIS A 250 -5.35 -15.86 -22.36
N SER A 251 -4.61 -16.97 -22.37
CA SER A 251 -5.12 -18.28 -22.78
C SER A 251 -5.73 -19.08 -21.62
N LEU A 252 -5.60 -18.62 -20.37
CA LEU A 252 -6.13 -19.30 -19.17
C LEU A 252 -7.53 -18.82 -18.77
N GLY A 253 -8.04 -17.73 -19.37
CA GLY A 253 -9.38 -17.24 -19.11
C GLY A 253 -9.61 -15.80 -19.57
N ASP A 254 -10.80 -15.29 -19.28
CA ASP A 254 -11.21 -13.91 -19.53
C ASP A 254 -10.56 -12.91 -18.56
N VAL A 255 -10.87 -11.61 -18.72
CA VAL A 255 -10.43 -10.53 -17.82
C VAL A 255 -10.81 -10.80 -16.36
N GLN A 256 -11.89 -11.56 -16.13
CA GLN A 256 -12.38 -11.90 -14.81
C GLN A 256 -11.47 -12.94 -14.12
N PHE A 257 -10.89 -13.89 -14.86
CA PHE A 257 -9.86 -14.80 -14.33
C PHE A 257 -8.65 -14.03 -13.76
N TYR A 258 -8.20 -12.99 -14.45
CA TYR A 258 -7.07 -12.16 -14.01
C TYR A 258 -7.34 -11.44 -12.69
N GLN A 259 -8.56 -10.91 -12.53
CA GLN A 259 -9.00 -10.21 -11.32
C GLN A 259 -9.23 -11.17 -10.14
N GLU A 260 -9.62 -12.41 -10.42
CA GLU A 260 -9.97 -13.42 -9.41
C GLU A 260 -8.87 -14.45 -9.12
N LEU A 261 -7.71 -14.39 -9.79
CA LEU A 261 -6.64 -15.40 -9.70
C LEU A 261 -6.31 -15.78 -8.25
N GLU A 262 -6.06 -14.78 -7.42
CA GLU A 262 -5.75 -14.94 -5.99
C GLU A 262 -6.87 -15.66 -5.23
N ALA A 263 -8.12 -15.32 -5.55
CA ALA A 263 -9.29 -15.93 -4.93
C ALA A 263 -9.52 -17.36 -5.40
N ARG A 264 -9.23 -17.66 -6.67
CA ARG A 264 -9.33 -19.01 -7.22
C ARG A 264 -8.30 -19.94 -6.63
N ILE A 265 -7.03 -19.52 -6.58
CA ILE A 265 -5.95 -20.32 -5.97
C ILE A 265 -6.27 -20.59 -4.49
N PHE A 266 -6.69 -19.57 -3.75
CA PHE A 266 -7.14 -19.74 -2.36
C PHE A 266 -8.35 -20.69 -2.23
N ASN A 267 -9.31 -20.61 -3.14
CA ASN A 267 -10.49 -21.49 -3.14
C ASN A 267 -10.09 -22.95 -3.36
N TYR A 268 -9.15 -23.22 -4.27
CA TYR A 268 -8.64 -24.58 -4.50
C TYR A 268 -7.82 -25.10 -3.32
N HIS A 269 -6.94 -24.26 -2.76
CA HIS A 269 -6.20 -24.58 -1.53
C HIS A 269 -7.17 -24.98 -0.40
N SER A 270 -8.24 -24.21 -0.23
CA SER A 270 -9.25 -24.45 0.81
C SER A 270 -9.96 -25.80 0.69
N LEU A 271 -10.01 -26.41 -0.51
CA LEU A 271 -10.54 -27.77 -0.69
C LEU A 271 -9.64 -28.85 -0.09
N GLY A 272 -8.34 -28.58 0.07
CA GLY A 272 -7.39 -29.46 0.76
C GLY A 272 -7.43 -29.34 2.28
N VAL A 273 -8.08 -28.31 2.81
CA VAL A 273 -8.14 -28.02 4.26
C VAL A 273 -9.39 -28.65 4.85
N LYS A 274 -9.24 -29.81 5.48
CA LYS A 274 -10.33 -30.68 5.96
C LYS A 274 -11.43 -29.94 6.74
N GLU A 275 -11.07 -28.94 7.56
CA GLU A 275 -12.03 -28.21 8.38
C GLU A 275 -12.91 -27.20 7.64
N ILE A 276 -12.53 -26.79 6.43
CA ILE A 276 -13.26 -25.78 5.63
C ILE A 276 -13.62 -26.27 4.22
N ALA A 277 -13.15 -27.46 3.83
CA ALA A 277 -13.30 -28.01 2.50
C ALA A 277 -14.76 -28.27 2.13
N HIS A 278 -15.26 -27.52 1.15
CA HIS A 278 -16.55 -27.78 0.53
C HIS A 278 -16.58 -27.20 -0.88
N TYR A 279 -16.89 -28.04 -1.88
CA TYR A 279 -16.76 -27.72 -3.30
C TYR A 279 -17.75 -26.67 -3.82
N ARG A 280 -18.88 -26.47 -3.12
CA ARG A 280 -19.87 -25.44 -3.46
C ARG A 280 -19.54 -24.07 -2.87
N ASN A 281 -18.52 -23.99 -2.02
CA ASN A 281 -18.17 -22.75 -1.37
C ASN A 281 -17.30 -21.89 -2.29
N SER A 282 -17.55 -20.59 -2.25
CA SER A 282 -16.67 -19.59 -2.85
C SER A 282 -15.55 -19.23 -1.88
N ALA A 283 -14.53 -18.54 -2.38
CA ALA A 283 -13.41 -18.03 -1.59
C ALA A 283 -13.88 -17.25 -0.35
N ASN A 284 -14.93 -16.43 -0.47
CA ASN A 284 -15.50 -15.70 0.66
C ASN A 284 -16.12 -16.63 1.71
N ILE A 285 -16.78 -17.71 1.29
CA ILE A 285 -17.37 -18.70 2.19
C ILE A 285 -16.26 -19.51 2.89
N HIS A 286 -15.24 -19.96 2.16
CA HIS A 286 -14.08 -20.64 2.78
C HIS A 286 -13.36 -19.73 3.78
N TYR A 287 -13.19 -18.45 3.48
CA TYR A 287 -12.63 -17.49 4.44
C TYR A 287 -13.47 -17.36 5.72
N ASN A 288 -14.80 -17.30 5.59
CA ASN A 288 -15.70 -17.24 6.75
C ASN A 288 -15.65 -18.53 7.58
N GLU A 289 -15.59 -19.70 6.93
CA GLU A 289 -15.40 -20.98 7.60
C GLU A 289 -14.05 -21.05 8.32
N LEU A 290 -12.98 -20.57 7.69
CA LEU A 290 -11.66 -20.48 8.32
C LEU A 290 -11.69 -19.59 9.56
N LYS A 291 -12.36 -18.44 9.47
CA LYS A 291 -12.56 -17.55 10.62
C LYS A 291 -13.34 -18.24 11.74
N ARG A 292 -14.34 -19.07 11.41
CA ARG A 292 -15.10 -19.89 12.37
C ARG A 292 -14.22 -20.95 13.03
N VAL A 293 -13.41 -21.66 12.25
CA VAL A 293 -12.45 -22.68 12.73
C VAL A 293 -11.42 -22.07 13.67
N LEU A 294 -10.89 -20.89 13.35
CA LEU A 294 -9.95 -20.18 14.20
C LEU A 294 -10.60 -19.66 15.50
N LYS A 295 -11.90 -19.35 15.48
CA LYS A 295 -12.65 -18.86 16.64
C LYS A 295 -13.05 -19.98 17.63
N ASN A 296 -13.34 -21.18 17.12
CA ASN A 296 -14.01 -22.26 17.86
C ASN A 296 -13.08 -23.38 18.37
N LYS A 297 -11.78 -23.14 18.57
CA LYS A 297 -10.84 -24.22 18.94
C LYS A 297 -10.30 -24.13 20.38
N ASP A 298 -10.49 -25.20 21.14
CA ASP A 298 -9.84 -25.52 22.44
C ASP A 298 -8.37 -25.94 22.26
N LYS A 299 -7.56 -25.11 21.60
CA LYS A 299 -6.14 -25.39 21.37
C LYS A 299 -5.26 -24.74 22.42
N THR A 300 -4.22 -25.45 22.84
CA THR A 300 -3.11 -24.84 23.58
C THR A 300 -2.36 -23.83 22.70
N LYS A 301 -1.61 -22.91 23.32
CA LYS A 301 -0.81 -21.90 22.61
C LYS A 301 0.10 -22.52 21.53
N GLU A 302 0.71 -23.66 21.84
CA GLU A 302 1.68 -24.34 20.97
C GLU A 302 1.01 -25.00 19.77
N GLU A 303 -0.12 -25.67 19.98
CA GLU A 303 -0.93 -26.25 18.89
C GLU A 303 -1.49 -25.16 17.97
N PHE A 304 -1.83 -24.00 18.53
CA PHE A 304 -2.32 -22.87 17.77
C PHE A 304 -1.20 -22.24 16.91
N LYS A 305 -0.02 -22.05 17.52
CA LYS A 305 1.19 -21.59 16.82
C LYS A 305 1.56 -22.53 15.68
N LYS A 306 1.63 -23.83 15.96
CA LYS A 306 1.95 -24.85 14.95
C LYS A 306 0.96 -24.83 13.80
N TRP A 307 -0.34 -24.76 14.10
CA TRP A 307 -1.36 -24.75 13.05
C TRP A 307 -1.28 -23.50 12.16
N LEU A 308 -1.05 -22.31 12.73
CA LEU A 308 -0.89 -21.08 11.93
C LEU A 308 0.37 -21.14 11.04
N ASP A 309 1.46 -21.68 11.60
CA ASP A 309 2.70 -21.89 10.86
C ASP A 309 2.50 -22.88 9.71
N ASP A 310 1.95 -24.06 9.99
CA ASP A 310 1.67 -25.10 9.00
C ASP A 310 0.72 -24.59 7.90
N TYR A 311 -0.37 -23.91 8.27
CA TYR A 311 -1.35 -23.38 7.32
C TYR A 311 -0.74 -22.35 6.37
N SER A 312 -0.02 -21.36 6.90
CA SER A 312 0.59 -20.31 6.07
C SER A 312 1.74 -20.84 5.21
N LYS A 313 2.46 -21.86 5.69
CA LYS A 313 3.49 -22.56 4.92
C LYS A 313 2.90 -23.38 3.78
N ASP A 314 1.85 -24.15 4.06
CA ASP A 314 1.14 -24.98 3.08
C ASP A 314 0.51 -24.12 1.98
N LEU A 315 -0.12 -22.99 2.36
CA LEU A 315 -0.64 -22.02 1.39
C LEU A 315 0.46 -21.50 0.46
N LEU A 316 1.64 -21.15 0.98
CA LEU A 316 2.76 -20.73 0.13
C LEU A 316 3.23 -21.85 -0.80
N GLN A 317 3.27 -23.11 -0.34
CA GLN A 317 3.67 -24.24 -1.18
C GLN A 317 2.66 -24.54 -2.29
N PHE A 318 1.39 -24.18 -2.08
CA PHE A 318 0.32 -24.35 -3.06
C PHE A 318 0.36 -23.30 -4.20
N PHE A 319 0.93 -22.12 -3.93
CA PHE A 319 1.09 -21.02 -4.91
C PHE A 319 2.28 -21.25 -5.85
#